data_AF-A0A8H4S982-F1
#
_entry.id   AF-A0A8H4S982-F1
#
_cell.length_a   1.000
_cell.length_b   1.000
_cell.length_c   1.000
_cell.angle_alpha   90.00
_cell.angle_beta   90.00
_cell.angle_gamma   90.00
#
_symmetry.space_group_name_H-M   'P 1'
#
loop_
_entity.id
_entity.type
_entity.pdbx_description
1 polymer ?
#
loop_
_entity_poly.entity_id
_entity_poly.type
_entity_poly.pdbx_seq_one_letter_code
_entity_poly.pdbx_strand_id
1 'polypeptide(L)'
;MGTGVRRLVCYPCAGNKTTNCIYLHPTHESKSHRAQGKGSEKQLMLLIASEFALPVKAILEKAPEDETRIWPLLDLPELPTWVNGKLALLGDAAHPFLPHRGEGAAQAIEDAVSLGVLFPYGTTVDEVPERLALYQKCRKERATRIQVASRINSQPMEVQRKSPNLHFLFITH
;
A
#
# COMPACT_ATOMS: atom_id res chain seq x y z
N MET A 1 3.01 9.78 -25.29
CA MET A 1 2.10 10.33 -24.27
C MET A 1 1.65 9.17 -23.40
N GLY A 2 2.18 9.07 -22.18
CA GLY A 2 2.04 7.88 -21.35
C GLY A 2 0.65 7.80 -20.72
N THR A 3 -0.15 6.84 -21.17
CA THR A 3 -1.47 6.50 -20.63
C THR A 3 -1.31 5.84 -19.26
N GLY A 4 -1.52 6.60 -18.19
CA GLY A 4 -1.51 6.09 -16.81
C GLY A 4 -1.86 7.19 -15.80
N VAL A 5 -2.54 6.80 -14.71
CA VAL A 5 -2.96 7.75 -13.67
C VAL A 5 -1.75 8.18 -12.85
N ARG A 6 -1.45 9.48 -12.81
CA ARG A 6 -0.44 10.08 -11.94
C ARG A 6 -1.14 10.84 -10.80
N ARG A 7 -0.67 10.67 -9.56
CA ARG A 7 -1.24 11.35 -8.39
C ARG A 7 -0.13 11.76 -7.43
N LEU A 8 -0.22 12.97 -6.90
CA LEU A 8 0.61 13.45 -5.80
C LEU A 8 -0.29 13.69 -4.59
N VAL A 9 0.08 13.13 -3.44
CA VAL A 9 -0.58 13.36 -2.17
C VAL A 9 0.45 13.90 -1.19
N CYS A 10 0.26 15.10 -0.68
CA CYS A 10 1.13 15.68 0.34
C CYS A 10 0.32 16.01 1.59
N TYR A 11 0.89 15.76 2.76
CA TYR A 11 0.27 16.10 4.04
C TYR A 11 1.32 16.46 5.09
N PRO A 12 1.01 17.37 6.03
CA PRO A 12 1.93 17.76 7.07
C PRO A 12 2.09 16.64 8.12
N CYS A 13 3.29 16.56 8.68
CA CYS A 13 3.72 15.62 9.70
C CYS A 13 4.54 16.36 10.78
N ALA A 14 4.84 15.68 11.89
CA ALA A 14 5.65 16.22 12.99
C ALA A 14 5.20 17.61 13.50
N GLY A 15 3.88 17.84 13.56
CA GLY A 15 3.32 19.12 13.98
C GLY A 15 3.54 20.26 12.97
N ASN A 16 3.32 19.98 11.67
CA ASN A 16 3.54 20.91 10.54
C ASN A 16 5.00 21.33 10.33
N LYS A 17 5.95 20.62 10.96
CA LYS A 17 7.37 20.84 10.73
C LYS A 17 7.82 20.18 9.44
N THR A 18 7.26 18.99 9.16
CA THR A 18 7.58 18.18 7.99
C THR A 18 6.38 17.99 7.07
N THR A 19 6.61 17.72 5.80
CA THR A 19 5.54 17.41 4.83
C THR A 19 5.88 16.12 4.12
N ASN A 20 5.10 15.06 4.37
CA ASN A 20 5.23 13.83 3.62
C ASN A 20 4.54 13.97 2.26
N CYS A 21 5.18 13.53 1.19
CA CYS A 21 4.67 13.61 -0.17
C CYS A 21 4.83 12.27 -0.90
N ILE A 22 3.70 11.71 -1.31
CA ILE A 22 3.59 10.42 -1.99
C ILE A 22 3.29 10.68 -3.47
N TYR A 23 4.21 10.29 -4.34
CA TYR A 23 4.05 10.42 -5.79
C TYR A 23 3.82 9.07 -6.48
N LEU A 24 2.63 8.91 -7.04
CA LEU A 24 2.15 7.69 -7.67
C LEU A 24 2.26 7.83 -9.19
N HIS A 25 2.98 6.90 -9.83
CA HIS A 25 3.16 6.88 -11.28
C HIS A 25 3.20 5.43 -11.83
N PRO A 26 3.01 5.22 -13.15
CA PRO A 26 3.08 3.90 -13.77
C PRO A 26 4.47 3.25 -13.67
N THR A 27 4.54 1.97 -13.31
CA THR A 27 5.83 1.27 -13.06
C THR A 27 6.80 1.28 -14.23
N HIS A 28 6.30 1.25 -15.47
CA HIS A 28 7.19 1.14 -16.63
C HIS A 28 8.11 2.35 -16.78
N GLU A 29 7.75 3.49 -16.17
CA GLU A 29 8.51 4.75 -16.18
C GLU A 29 9.72 4.72 -15.24
N SER A 30 9.69 3.87 -14.20
CA SER A 30 10.83 3.65 -13.28
C SER A 30 11.55 2.32 -13.53
N LYS A 31 10.92 1.32 -14.17
CA LYS A 31 11.51 -0.01 -14.42
C LYS A 31 12.78 0.03 -15.27
N SER A 32 12.92 1.00 -16.16
CA SER A 32 14.08 1.17 -17.05
C SER A 32 15.29 1.76 -16.34
N HIS A 33 15.12 2.31 -15.14
CA HIS A 33 16.16 3.00 -14.39
C HIS A 33 16.44 2.22 -13.11
N ARG A 34 17.39 1.27 -13.16
CA ARG A 34 18.04 0.80 -11.93
C ARG A 34 18.86 1.98 -11.40
N ALA A 35 18.28 2.72 -10.47
CA ALA A 35 18.94 3.79 -9.72
C ALA A 35 20.27 3.27 -9.16
N GLN A 36 21.39 3.71 -9.76
CA GLN A 36 22.75 3.43 -9.28
C GLN A 36 23.40 4.77 -8.93
N GLY A 37 23.83 4.91 -7.67
CA GLY A 37 24.42 6.13 -7.12
C GLY A 37 23.47 6.94 -6.22
N LYS A 38 24.06 7.75 -5.33
CA LYS A 38 23.33 8.63 -4.40
C LYS A 38 22.54 9.68 -5.20
N GLY A 39 21.28 9.92 -4.83
CA GLY A 39 20.41 10.93 -5.48
C GLY A 39 19.74 10.50 -6.79
N SER A 40 20.04 9.31 -7.32
CA SER A 40 19.48 8.82 -8.59
C SER A 40 17.96 8.60 -8.55
N GLU A 41 17.40 8.24 -7.39
CA GLU A 41 15.94 8.12 -7.19
C GLU A 41 15.23 9.48 -7.29
N LYS A 42 15.85 10.56 -6.79
CA LYS A 42 15.27 11.91 -6.83
C LYS A 42 15.25 12.45 -8.25
N GLN A 43 16.35 12.26 -8.97
CA GLN A 43 16.46 12.67 -10.38
C GLN A 43 15.43 11.94 -11.23
N LEU A 44 15.25 10.63 -11.03
CA LEU A 44 14.22 9.85 -11.70
C LEU A 44 12.81 10.34 -11.35
N MET A 45 12.53 10.61 -10.08
CA MET A 45 11.25 11.20 -9.67
C MET A 45 10.98 12.54 -10.37
N LEU A 46 11.96 13.46 -10.40
CA LEU A 46 11.79 14.77 -11.07
C LEU A 46 11.55 14.62 -12.57
N LEU A 47 12.25 13.67 -13.22
CA LEU A 47 12.05 13.36 -14.63
C LEU A 47 10.62 12.86 -14.89
N ILE A 48 10.15 11.91 -14.09
CA ILE A 48 8.80 11.35 -14.21
C ILE A 48 7.74 12.41 -13.90
N ALA A 49 7.99 13.29 -12.93
CA ALA A 49 7.11 14.39 -12.56
C ALA A 49 7.19 15.61 -13.48
N SER A 50 7.96 15.55 -14.58
CA SER A 50 8.19 16.69 -15.49
C SER A 50 6.90 17.30 -16.08
N GLU A 51 5.86 16.48 -16.25
CA GLU A 51 4.53 16.85 -16.74
C GLU A 51 3.70 17.69 -15.74
N PHE A 52 4.09 17.73 -14.46
CA PHE A 52 3.38 18.53 -13.46
C PHE A 52 3.69 20.03 -13.59
N ALA A 53 2.73 20.85 -13.12
CA ALA A 53 2.89 22.29 -13.03
C ALA A 53 4.09 22.68 -12.14
N LEU A 54 4.68 23.84 -12.42
CA LEU A 54 5.88 24.34 -11.74
C LEU A 54 5.79 24.31 -10.20
N PRO A 55 4.66 24.66 -9.54
CA PRO A 55 4.57 24.61 -8.08
C PRO A 55 4.75 23.20 -7.51
N VAL A 56 4.24 22.18 -8.20
CA VAL A 56 4.38 20.77 -7.78
C VAL A 56 5.83 20.31 -7.91
N LYS A 57 6.49 20.67 -9.02
CA LYS A 57 7.91 20.36 -9.21
C LYS A 57 8.78 21.04 -8.15
N ALA A 58 8.50 22.29 -7.82
CA ALA A 58 9.20 23.02 -6.77
C ALA A 58 9.07 22.36 -5.39
N ILE A 59 7.96 21.68 -5.10
CA ILE A 59 7.80 20.89 -3.86
C ILE A 59 8.68 19.64 -3.91
N LEU A 60 8.66 18.90 -5.03
CA LEU A 60 9.45 17.68 -5.19
C LEU A 60 10.96 17.96 -5.23
N GLU A 61 11.39 19.09 -5.80
CA GLU A 61 12.79 19.52 -5.83
C GLU A 61 13.39 19.70 -4.44
N LYS A 62 12.57 20.06 -3.46
CA LYS A 62 13.03 20.24 -2.09
C LYS A 62 13.38 18.91 -1.42
N ALA A 63 12.84 17.78 -1.88
CA ALA A 63 13.03 16.47 -1.28
C ALA A 63 14.51 16.12 -1.03
N PRO A 64 14.90 15.67 0.19
CA PRO A 64 16.26 15.23 0.44
C PRO A 64 16.60 13.97 -0.38
N GLU A 65 17.80 13.94 -0.96
CA GLU A 65 18.24 12.87 -1.86
C GLU A 65 18.35 11.50 -1.18
N ASP A 66 18.68 11.50 0.11
CA ASP A 66 18.91 10.31 0.93
C ASP A 66 17.63 9.67 1.49
N GLU A 67 16.53 10.42 1.50
CA GLU A 67 15.21 9.93 1.93
C GLU A 67 14.24 9.69 0.77
N THR A 68 14.60 10.17 -0.42
CA THR A 68 13.83 9.92 -1.63
C THR A 68 14.00 8.46 -2.05
N ARG A 69 12.91 7.70 -1.97
CA ARG A 69 12.84 6.29 -2.35
C ARG A 69 11.77 6.04 -3.40
N ILE A 70 11.92 4.95 -4.15
CA ILE A 70 10.98 4.48 -5.17
C ILE A 70 10.57 3.04 -4.82
N TRP A 71 9.36 2.86 -4.26
CA TRP A 71 8.90 1.55 -3.75
C TRP A 71 7.88 0.86 -4.64
N PRO A 72 8.15 -0.29 -5.26
CA PRO A 72 7.16 -0.95 -6.11
C PRO A 72 5.97 -1.41 -5.28
N LEU A 73 4.75 -1.04 -5.70
CA LEU A 73 3.56 -1.66 -5.14
C LEU A 73 3.35 -3.05 -5.69
N LEU A 74 3.26 -4.01 -4.78
CA LEU A 74 2.95 -5.38 -5.10
C LEU A 74 1.53 -5.68 -4.65
N ASP A 75 0.84 -6.48 -5.45
CA ASP A 75 -0.49 -6.97 -5.19
C ASP A 75 -0.47 -8.50 -5.24
N LEU A 76 -1.28 -9.14 -4.42
CA LEU A 76 -1.36 -10.59 -4.31
C LEU A 76 -2.82 -11.01 -4.52
N PRO A 77 -3.11 -12.06 -5.32
CA PRO A 77 -4.47 -12.58 -5.43
C PRO A 77 -5.03 -12.94 -4.05
N GLU A 78 -6.36 -12.96 -3.95
CA GLU A 78 -7.02 -13.40 -2.73
C GLU A 78 -6.56 -14.81 -2.36
N LEU A 79 -6.13 -14.98 -1.11
CA LEU A 79 -5.73 -16.29 -0.60
C LEU A 79 -6.96 -17.19 -0.42
N PRO A 80 -6.90 -18.48 -0.79
CA PRO A 80 -8.03 -19.40 -0.63
C PRO A 80 -8.37 -19.68 0.84
N THR A 81 -7.38 -19.63 1.74
CA THR A 81 -7.55 -19.72 3.19
C THR A 81 -6.52 -18.82 3.88
N TRP A 82 -6.89 -18.28 5.03
CA TRP A 82 -6.03 -17.56 5.96
C TRP A 82 -5.62 -18.45 7.15
N VAL A 83 -6.23 -19.63 7.28
CA VAL A 83 -6.05 -20.51 8.45
C VAL A 83 -5.62 -21.90 8.03
N ASN A 84 -4.77 -22.51 8.85
CA ASN A 84 -4.35 -23.90 8.73
C ASN A 84 -4.05 -24.47 10.13
N GLY A 85 -4.95 -25.31 10.66
CA GLY A 85 -4.85 -25.84 12.01
C GLY A 85 -4.87 -24.73 13.06
N LYS A 86 -3.71 -24.49 13.71
CA LYS A 86 -3.52 -23.47 14.74
C LYS A 86 -2.75 -22.23 14.24
N LEU A 87 -2.55 -22.12 12.93
CA LEU A 87 -1.91 -20.98 12.27
C LEU A 87 -2.96 -20.10 11.61
N ALA A 88 -2.80 -18.79 11.74
CA ALA A 88 -3.60 -17.78 11.05
C ALA A 88 -2.72 -16.69 10.44
N LEU A 89 -3.14 -16.20 9.28
CA LEU A 89 -2.62 -15.00 8.63
C LEU A 89 -3.51 -13.81 8.98
N LEU A 90 -2.91 -12.63 9.11
CA LEU A 90 -3.58 -11.36 9.37
C LEU A 90 -2.83 -10.21 8.70
N GLY A 91 -3.51 -9.06 8.54
CA GLY A 91 -2.95 -7.89 7.86
C GLY A 91 -2.47 -8.20 6.44
N ASP A 92 -1.38 -7.55 6.01
CA ASP A 92 -0.85 -7.71 4.65
C ASP A 92 -0.43 -9.15 4.31
N ALA A 93 -0.18 -10.01 5.31
CA ALA A 93 0.11 -11.42 5.07
C ALA A 93 -1.14 -12.21 4.60
N ALA A 94 -2.33 -11.76 4.99
CA ALA A 94 -3.61 -12.36 4.59
C ALA A 94 -4.29 -11.62 3.42
N HIS A 95 -4.15 -10.30 3.37
CA HIS A 95 -4.88 -9.42 2.46
C HIS A 95 -4.09 -8.13 2.15
N PRO A 96 -3.02 -8.19 1.34
CA PRO A 96 -2.22 -7.00 1.03
C PRO A 96 -3.05 -5.97 0.24
N PHE A 97 -2.98 -4.70 0.65
CA PHE A 97 -3.74 -3.61 0.02
C PHE A 97 -2.85 -2.69 -0.81
N LEU A 98 -3.41 -2.18 -1.91
CA LEU A 98 -2.86 -1.00 -2.56
C LEU A 98 -3.20 0.24 -1.70
N PRO A 99 -2.24 1.16 -1.50
CA PRO A 99 -2.31 2.23 -0.51
C PRO A 99 -3.22 3.39 -0.91
N HIS A 100 -4.08 3.22 -1.91
CA HIS A 100 -4.96 4.26 -2.41
C HIS A 100 -5.95 4.80 -1.38
N ARG A 101 -6.25 4.00 -0.34
CA ARG A 101 -7.21 4.37 0.71
C ARG A 101 -6.60 4.47 2.11
N GLY A 102 -5.32 4.10 2.28
CA GLY A 102 -4.69 4.05 3.61
C GLY A 102 -5.36 3.07 4.59
N GLU A 103 -6.22 2.17 4.10
CA GLU A 103 -7.06 1.31 4.96
C GLU A 103 -6.36 0.01 5.40
N GLY A 104 -5.18 -0.33 4.87
CA GLY A 104 -4.51 -1.59 5.19
C GLY A 104 -4.15 -1.74 6.67
N ALA A 105 -3.62 -0.68 7.29
CA ALA A 105 -3.34 -0.67 8.73
C ALA A 105 -4.63 -0.83 9.56
N ALA A 106 -5.72 -0.17 9.14
CA ALA A 106 -7.02 -0.31 9.80
C ALA A 106 -7.55 -1.75 9.70
N GLN A 107 -7.38 -2.42 8.56
CA GLN A 107 -7.76 -3.82 8.39
C GLN A 107 -6.96 -4.77 9.29
N ALA A 108 -5.64 -4.55 9.42
CA ALA A 108 -4.82 -5.33 10.35
C ALA A 108 -5.24 -5.13 11.82
N ILE A 109 -5.64 -3.90 12.21
CA ILE A 109 -6.18 -3.62 13.54
C ILE A 109 -7.52 -4.34 13.75
N GLU A 110 -8.43 -4.29 12.77
CA GLU A 110 -9.70 -5.02 12.84
C GLU A 110 -9.50 -6.54 12.98
N ASP A 111 -8.48 -7.11 12.34
CA ASP A 111 -8.10 -8.52 12.50
C ASP A 111 -7.67 -8.81 13.94
N ALA A 112 -6.77 -7.99 14.49
CA ALA A 112 -6.25 -8.14 15.84
C ALA A 112 -7.37 -8.04 16.89
N VAL A 113 -8.29 -7.07 16.74
CA VAL A 113 -9.46 -6.93 17.62
C VAL A 113 -10.37 -8.16 17.51
N SER A 114 -10.61 -8.65 16.30
CA SER A 114 -11.47 -9.83 16.09
C SER A 114 -10.88 -11.09 16.73
N LEU A 115 -9.57 -11.29 16.61
CA LEU A 115 -8.88 -12.36 17.32
C LEU A 115 -8.97 -12.18 18.84
N GLY A 116 -8.77 -10.96 19.35
CA GLY A 116 -8.92 -10.68 20.79
C GLY A 116 -10.31 -11.00 21.33
N VAL A 117 -11.37 -10.74 20.56
CA VAL A 117 -12.75 -11.09 20.92
C VAL A 117 -13.01 -12.60 20.83
N LEU A 118 -12.47 -13.26 19.80
CA LEU A 118 -12.70 -14.68 19.56
C LEU A 118 -11.85 -15.60 20.45
N PHE A 119 -10.83 -15.07 21.13
CA PHE A 119 -9.96 -15.79 22.07
C PHE A 119 -10.05 -15.20 23.49
N PRO A 120 -11.19 -15.36 24.19
CA PRO A 120 -11.33 -14.92 25.57
C PRO A 120 -10.45 -15.75 26.51
N TYR A 121 -10.24 -15.25 27.73
CA TYR A 121 -9.56 -15.99 28.79
C TYR A 121 -10.23 -17.35 29.04
N GLY A 122 -9.41 -18.39 29.22
CA GLY A 122 -9.88 -19.77 29.39
C GLY A 122 -10.06 -20.56 28.09
N THR A 123 -9.84 -19.94 26.92
CA THR A 123 -9.81 -20.66 25.64
C THR A 123 -8.81 -21.83 25.70
N THR A 124 -9.29 -23.03 25.40
CA THR A 124 -8.43 -24.22 25.40
C THR A 124 -7.73 -24.39 24.05
N VAL A 125 -6.66 -25.18 24.04
CA VAL A 125 -5.86 -25.44 22.84
C VAL A 125 -6.66 -26.18 21.75
N ASP A 126 -7.68 -26.95 22.13
CA ASP A 126 -8.52 -27.73 21.21
C ASP A 126 -9.59 -26.88 20.53
N GLU A 127 -9.95 -25.74 21.13
CA GLU A 127 -10.89 -24.76 20.54
C GLU A 127 -10.24 -23.86 19.48
N VAL A 128 -8.90 -23.80 19.44
CA VAL A 128 -8.15 -22.89 18.55
C VAL A 128 -8.57 -23.02 17.08
N PRO A 129 -8.65 -24.24 16.48
CA PRO A 129 -9.00 -24.36 15.05
C PRO A 129 -10.39 -23.81 14.73
N GLU A 130 -11.38 -24.06 15.58
CA GLU A 130 -12.74 -23.57 15.39
C GLU A 130 -12.82 -22.04 15.50
N ARG A 131 -12.15 -21.47 16.50
CA ARG A 131 -12.08 -20.01 16.69
C ARG A 131 -11.36 -19.29 15.54
N LEU A 132 -10.28 -19.89 15.01
CA LEU A 132 -9.61 -19.36 13.82
C LEU A 132 -10.50 -19.45 12.57
N ALA A 133 -11.29 -20.51 12.41
CA ALA A 133 -12.26 -20.62 11.33
C ALA A 133 -13.35 -19.52 11.44
N LEU A 134 -13.80 -19.19 12.65
CA LEU A 134 -14.70 -18.06 12.89
C LEU A 134 -14.05 -16.71 12.53
N TYR A 135 -12.78 -16.50 12.93
CA TYR A 135 -12.02 -15.31 12.55
C TYR A 135 -12.00 -15.13 11.02
N GLN A 136 -11.61 -16.17 10.28
CA GLN A 136 -11.62 -16.12 8.82
C GLN A 136 -13.02 -15.81 8.28
N LYS A 137 -14.05 -16.49 8.78
CA LYS A 137 -15.44 -16.30 8.32
C LYS A 137 -15.91 -14.86 8.50
N CYS A 138 -15.58 -14.22 9.63
CA CYS A 138 -15.97 -12.85 9.93
C CYS A 138 -15.17 -11.79 9.16
N ARG A 139 -13.88 -12.05 8.92
CA ARG A 139 -12.95 -11.03 8.40
C ARG A 139 -12.73 -11.10 6.90
N LYS A 140 -12.70 -12.31 6.34
CA LYS A 140 -12.29 -12.53 4.94
C LYS A 140 -13.13 -11.76 3.95
N GLU A 141 -14.46 -11.84 4.04
CA GLU A 141 -15.35 -11.15 3.09
C GLU A 141 -15.13 -9.63 3.11
N ARG A 142 -15.04 -9.03 4.30
CA ARG A 142 -14.83 -7.60 4.47
C ARG A 142 -13.48 -7.15 3.91
N ALA A 143 -12.40 -7.83 4.29
CA ALA A 143 -11.06 -7.49 3.82
C ALA A 143 -10.94 -7.67 2.30
N THR A 144 -11.46 -8.78 1.75
CA THR A 144 -11.48 -9.03 0.30
C THR A 144 -12.23 -7.92 -0.44
N ARG A 145 -13.40 -7.48 0.05
CA ARG A 145 -14.14 -6.37 -0.57
C ARG A 145 -13.34 -5.07 -0.59
N ILE A 146 -12.67 -4.74 0.51
CA ILE A 146 -11.80 -3.55 0.59
C ILE A 146 -10.59 -3.71 -0.34
N GLN A 147 -10.03 -4.92 -0.43
CA GLN A 147 -8.91 -5.22 -1.32
C GLN A 147 -9.29 -5.01 -2.78
N VAL A 148 -10.42 -5.56 -3.21
CA VAL A 148 -10.97 -5.38 -4.55
C VAL A 148 -11.31 -3.92 -4.83
N ALA A 149 -11.94 -3.21 -3.89
CA ALA A 149 -12.21 -1.79 -4.03
C ALA A 149 -10.92 -0.96 -4.17
N SER A 150 -9.86 -1.32 -3.44
CA SER A 150 -8.55 -0.67 -3.56
C SER A 150 -7.98 -0.80 -4.97
N ARG A 151 -8.16 -1.96 -5.63
CA ARG A 151 -7.74 -2.23 -7.01
C ARG A 151 -8.52 -1.44 -8.05
N ILE A 152 -9.83 -1.32 -7.87
CA ILE A 152 -10.69 -0.55 -8.79
C ILE A 152 -10.29 0.94 -8.74
N ASN A 153 -10.00 1.46 -7.55
CA ASN A 153 -9.55 2.84 -7.38
C ASN A 153 -8.13 3.11 -7.93
N SER A 154 -7.38 2.07 -8.26
CA SER A 154 -6.06 2.11 -8.90
C SER A 154 -6.12 2.25 -10.42
N GLN A 155 -7.24 1.90 -11.07
CA GLN A 155 -7.32 1.81 -12.52
C GLN A 155 -8.20 2.92 -13.11
N PRO A 156 -7.82 3.54 -14.24
CA PRO A 156 -8.80 4.17 -15.12
C PRO A 156 -9.75 3.08 -15.65
N MET A 157 -10.98 3.46 -16.00
CA MET A 157 -12.10 2.56 -16.30
C MET A 157 -11.94 1.62 -17.52
N GLU A 158 -10.74 1.47 -18.06
CA GLU A 158 -10.41 0.58 -19.17
C GLU A 158 -9.07 -0.13 -18.92
N VAL A 159 -9.00 -1.40 -19.32
CA VAL A 159 -7.83 -2.30 -19.37
C VAL A 159 -7.67 -3.25 -18.18
N GLN A 160 -8.39 -4.37 -18.30
CA GLN A 160 -8.12 -5.65 -17.66
C GLN A 160 -6.68 -6.13 -17.90
N ARG A 161 -6.10 -6.76 -16.85
CA ARG A 161 -4.86 -7.55 -16.84
C ARG A 161 -3.53 -6.78 -16.92
N LYS A 162 -3.24 -5.99 -15.88
CA LYS A 162 -1.92 -5.91 -15.20
C LYS A 162 -2.03 -4.85 -14.10
N SER A 163 -1.80 -5.24 -12.85
CA SER A 163 -1.80 -4.31 -11.72
C SER A 163 -0.76 -3.21 -11.96
N PRO A 164 -1.11 -1.92 -11.87
CA PRO A 164 -0.14 -0.85 -11.99
C PRO A 164 0.70 -0.85 -10.70
N ASN A 165 1.93 -1.34 -10.75
CA ASN A 165 2.83 -1.19 -9.62
C ASN A 165 3.17 0.31 -9.53
N LEU A 166 2.86 0.90 -8.40
CA LEU A 166 3.03 2.32 -8.10
C LEU A 166 4.34 2.50 -7.34
N HIS A 167 4.78 3.74 -7.16
CA HIS A 167 5.91 4.04 -6.30
C HIS A 167 5.49 4.91 -5.12
N PHE A 168 6.04 4.63 -3.93
CA PHE A 168 5.98 5.55 -2.81
C PHE A 168 7.25 6.37 -2.76
N LEU A 169 7.12 7.59 -2.27
CA LEU A 169 8.21 8.49 -1.95
C LEU A 169 8.00 9.02 -0.54
N PHE A 170 9.08 9.10 0.25
CA PHE A 170 9.12 9.89 1.47
C PHE A 170 9.84 11.20 1.17
N ILE A 171 9.26 12.30 1.65
CA ILE A 171 9.90 13.61 1.68
C ILE A 171 9.79 14.05 3.14
N THR A 172 10.90 14.30 3.85
CA THR A 172 10.86 15.07 5.10
C THR A 172 11.40 16.47 4.84
N HIS A 173 10.87 17.46 5.56
CA HIS A 173 11.34 18.86 5.65
C HIS A 173 11.25 19.31 7.09
#